data_AF-A0A1H4JAH3-F1
#
_entry.id   AF-A0A1H4JAH3-F1
#
_cell.length_a   1.000
_cell.length_b   1.000
_cell.length_c   1.000
_cell.angle_alpha   90.00
_cell.angle_beta   90.00
_cell.angle_gamma   90.00
#
_symmetry.space_group_name_H-M   'P 1'
#
loop_
_entity.id
_entity.type
_entity.pdbx_description
1 polymer ?
#
loop_
_entity_poly.entity_id
_entity_poly.type
_entity_poly.pdbx_seq_one_letter_code
_entity_poly.pdbx_strand_id
1 'polypeptide(L)' 'MQHQTTSSPSARLASVLLEQDLGDWVRAHRADDRSWAYIARLLHEKTDQQVSLSGEHLRRLYGPTPGDAAAKLPVAG' A
#
# COMPACT_ATOMS: atom_id res chain seq x y z
N MET A 1 -6.17 19.57 -10.84
CA MET A 1 -7.16 18.66 -10.20
C MET A 1 -6.43 17.93 -9.09
N GLN A 2 -6.75 18.20 -7.82
CA GLN A 2 -6.07 17.53 -6.70
C GLN A 2 -6.69 16.15 -6.51
N HIS A 3 -5.93 15.09 -6.78
CA HIS A 3 -6.30 13.73 -6.41
C HIS A 3 -6.34 13.67 -4.89
N GLN A 4 -7.53 13.85 -4.30
CA GLN A 4 -7.79 13.45 -2.93
C GLN A 4 -7.72 11.92 -2.90
N THR A 5 -6.50 11.39 -2.84
CA THR A 5 -6.28 10.02 -2.38
C THR A 5 -6.92 9.96 -1.00
N THR A 6 -7.86 9.04 -0.82
CA THR A 6 -8.52 8.69 0.43
C THR A 6 -7.46 8.21 1.44
N SER A 7 -6.63 9.12 1.93
CA SER A 7 -5.63 8.87 2.94
C SER A 7 -6.38 8.70 4.24
N SER A 8 -6.66 7.46 4.60
CA SER A 8 -7.10 7.11 5.95
C SER A 8 -6.17 7.81 6.97
N PRO A 9 -6.68 8.38 8.07
CA PRO A 9 -5.84 9.06 9.07
C PRO A 9 -4.69 8.18 9.56
N SER A 10 -4.91 6.85 9.62
CA SER A 10 -3.88 5.84 9.92
C SER A 10 -2.75 5.78 8.87
N ALA A 11 -3.05 6.00 7.59
CA ALA A 11 -2.05 6.04 6.52
C ALA A 11 -1.17 7.29 6.61
N ARG A 12 -1.77 8.44 6.96
CA ARG A 12 -1.00 9.67 7.22
C ARG A 12 -0.08 9.51 8.44
N LEU A 13 -0.60 8.92 9.53
CA LEU A 13 0.20 8.64 10.72
C LEU A 13 1.36 7.69 10.41
N ALA A 14 1.11 6.63 9.66
CA ALA A 14 2.14 5.70 9.22
C ALA A 14 3.25 6.39 8.42
N SER A 15 2.92 7.28 7.49
CA SER A 15 3.94 8.01 6.72
C SER A 15 4.81 8.92 7.60
N VAL A 16 4.25 9.51 8.65
CA VAL A 16 5.00 10.31 9.61
C VAL A 16 5.92 9.43 10.46
N LEU A 17 5.41 8.31 10.98
CA LEU A 17 6.17 7.41 11.84
C LEU A 17 7.27 6.65 11.09
N LEU A 18 7.06 6.34 9.82
CA LEU A 18 8.05 5.71 8.96
C LEU A 18 9.08 6.72 8.39
N GLU A 19 8.84 8.02 8.55
CA GLU A 19 9.61 9.09 7.89
C GLU A 19 9.69 8.95 6.36
N GLN A 20 8.72 8.26 5.75
CA GLN A 20 8.63 8.04 4.30
C GLN A 20 7.17 7.80 3.87
N ASP A 21 6.89 7.93 2.57
CA ASP A 21 5.55 7.63 2.05
C ASP A 21 5.18 6.16 2.26
N LEU A 22 4.02 5.91 2.88
CA LEU A 22 3.51 4.56 3.13
C LEU A 22 3.28 3.79 1.81
N GLY A 23 2.82 4.46 0.75
CA GLY A 23 2.58 3.83 -0.54
C GLY A 23 3.87 3.33 -1.18
N ASP A 24 4.91 4.15 -1.20
CA ASP A 24 6.24 3.73 -1.68
C ASP A 24 6.84 2.63 -0.80
N TRP A 25 6.69 2.72 0.52
CA TRP A 25 7.14 1.69 1.44
C TRP A 25 6.48 0.33 1.14
N VAL A 26 5.15 0.32 0.99
CA VAL A 26 4.38 -0.89 0.66
C VAL A 26 4.76 -1.45 -0.72
N ARG A 27 4.95 -0.59 -1.73
CA ARG A 27 5.35 -1.00 -3.08
C ARG A 27 6.73 -1.64 -3.09
N ALA A 28 7.71 -1.06 -2.39
CA ALA A 28 9.05 -1.63 -2.27
C ALA A 28 8.99 -3.05 -1.68
N HIS A 29 8.24 -3.23 -0.59
CA HIS A 29 8.10 -4.56 0.03
C HIS A 29 7.29 -5.54 -0.82
N ARG A 30 6.32 -5.07 -1.63
CA ARG A 30 5.65 -5.96 -2.60
C ARG A 30 6.53 -6.35 -3.77
N ALA A 31 7.48 -5.51 -4.19
CA ALA A 31 8.45 -5.86 -5.21
C ALA A 31 9.39 -7.00 -4.75
N ASP A 32 9.68 -7.09 -3.45
CA ASP A 32 10.37 -8.21 -2.80
C ASP A 32 9.51 -9.48 -2.59
N ASP A 33 8.36 -9.58 -3.29
CA ASP A 33 7.38 -10.66 -3.20
C ASP A 33 6.85 -10.94 -1.77
N ARG A 34 6.90 -9.94 -0.87
CA ARG A 34 6.39 -10.11 0.51
C ARG A 34 4.86 -10.20 0.52
N SER A 35 4.33 -11.08 1.38
CA SER A 35 2.88 -11.20 1.54
C SER A 35 2.29 -9.96 2.22
N TRP A 36 1.03 -9.63 1.88
CA TRP A 36 0.34 -8.49 2.50
C TRP A 36 0.24 -8.59 4.03
N ALA A 37 0.10 -9.81 4.56
CA ALA A 37 0.09 -10.06 5.99
C ALA A 37 1.45 -9.76 6.63
N TYR A 38 2.54 -10.10 5.95
CA TYR A 38 3.90 -9.76 6.40
C TYR A 38 4.11 -8.24 6.41
N ILE A 39 3.73 -7.55 5.35
CA ILE A 39 3.87 -6.09 5.24
C ILE A 39 3.07 -5.38 6.34
N ALA A 40 1.84 -5.84 6.62
CA ALA A 40 1.02 -5.34 7.73
C ALA A 40 1.68 -5.53 9.09
N ARG A 41 2.23 -6.72 9.35
CA ARG A 41 2.95 -7.00 10.59
C ARG A 41 4.20 -6.13 10.73
N LEU A 42 5.00 -6.04 9.67
CA LEU A 42 6.21 -5.24 9.67
C LEU A 42 5.89 -3.75 9.86
N LEU A 43 4.80 -3.26 9.26
CA LEU A 43 4.32 -1.90 9.47
C LEU A 43 3.95 -1.67 10.95
N HIS A 44 3.25 -2.62 11.56
CA HIS A 44 2.89 -2.56 12.98
C HIS A 44 4.15 -2.53 13.86
N GLU A 45 5.15 -3.35 13.57
CA GLU A 45 6.42 -3.38 14.30
C GLU A 45 7.23 -2.08 14.10
N LYS A 46 7.27 -1.54 12.87
CA LYS A 46 8.01 -0.30 12.54
C LYS A 46 7.38 0.97 13.08
N THR A 47 6.08 0.97 13.32
CA THR A 47 5.32 2.12 13.85
C THR A 47 5.14 2.05 15.37
N ASP A 48 5.98 1.28 16.07
CA ASP A 48 5.88 1.06 17.52
C ASP A 48 4.45 0.65 17.94
N GLN A 49 3.84 -0.22 17.14
CA GLN A 49 2.47 -0.71 17.31
C GLN A 49 1.35 0.34 17.21
N GLN A 50 1.67 1.60 16.87
CA GLN A 50 0.69 2.68 16.77
C GLN A 50 -0.21 2.55 15.54
N VAL A 51 0.26 1.89 14.48
CA VAL A 51 -0.53 1.64 13.27
C VAL A 51 -0.89 0.15 13.21
N SER A 52 -2.20 -0.14 13.21
CA SER A 52 -2.73 -1.49 13.01
C SER A 52 -3.59 -1.53 11.75
N LEU A 53 -2.96 -1.86 10.63
CA LEU A 53 -3.61 -2.06 9.34
C LEU A 53 -3.50 -3.53 8.96
N SER A 54 -4.63 -4.17 8.63
CA SER A 54 -4.61 -5.55 8.16
C SER A 54 -4.04 -5.65 6.74
N GLY A 55 -3.45 -6.80 6.41
CA GLY A 55 -2.93 -7.05 5.05
C GLY A 55 -3.99 -6.88 3.96
N GLU A 56 -5.25 -7.25 4.23
CA GLU A 56 -6.35 -7.01 3.30
C GLU A 56 -6.63 -5.51 3.09
N HIS A 57 -6.50 -4.70 4.14
CA HIS A 57 -6.64 -3.25 4.06
C HIS A 57 -5.54 -2.66 3.16
N LEU A 58 -4.28 -3.07 3.39
CA LEU A 58 -3.16 -2.66 2.54
C LEU A 58 -3.34 -3.10 1.09
N ARG A 59 -3.85 -4.32 0.86
CA ARG A 59 -4.16 -4.81 -0.49
C ARG A 59 -5.26 -3.99 -1.18
N ARG A 60 -6.27 -3.53 -0.45
CA ARG A 60 -7.33 -2.68 -1.02
C ARG A 60 -6.81 -1.28 -1.38
N LEU A 61 -5.87 -0.74 -0.60
CA LEU A 61 -5.30 0.59 -0.82
C LEU A 61 -4.19 0.61 -1.88
N TYR A 62 -3.31 -0.39 -1.88
CA TYR A 62 -2.06 -0.39 -2.65
C TYR A 62 -1.89 -1.62 -3.55
N GLY A 63 -2.77 -2.61 -3.44
CA GLY A 63 -2.75 -3.76 -4.32
C GLY A 63 -3.25 -3.44 -5.72
N PRO A 64 -2.95 -4.29 -6.70
CA PRO A 64 -3.45 -4.12 -8.05
C PRO A 64 -4.97 -4.16 -8.03
N THR A 65 -5.60 -3.07 -8.49
CA THR A 65 -7.04 -3.04 -8.71
C THR A 65 -7.37 -4.10 -9.76
N PRO A 66 -8.41 -4.93 -9.60
CA PRO A 66 -8.76 -5.95 -10.59
C PRO A 66 -9.06 -5.40 -12.01
N GLY A 67 -9.13 -4.08 -12.20
CA GLY A 67 -9.22 -3.43 -13.50
C GLY A 67 -7.88 -3.04 -14.16
N ASP A 68 -6.75 -3.08 -13.46
CA ASP A 68 -5.45 -2.65 -14.02
C ASP A 68 -4.84 -3.70 -14.98
N ALA A 69 -5.22 -4.97 -14.79
CA ALA A 69 -4.87 -6.06 -15.72
C ALA A 69 -5.62 -5.98 -17.06
N ALA A 70 -6.68 -5.16 -17.19
CA ALA A 70 -7.48 -5.03 -18.40
C ALA A 70 -6.97 -3.96 -19.39
N ALA A 71 -6.00 -3.12 -19.00
CA ALA A 71 -5.47 -2.05 -19.86
C ALA A 71 -4.29 -2.48 -20.75
N LYS A 72 -3.95 -3.78 -20.80
CA LYS A 72 -3.00 -4.34 -21.77
C LYS A 72 -3.70 -5.25 -22.77
N LEU A 73 -4.64 -4.69 -23.54
CA LEU A 73 -4.99 -5.27 -24.84
C LEU A 73 -3.95 -4.78 -25.86
N PRO A 74 -3.20 -5.66 -26.54
CA PRO A 74 -2.40 -5.24 -27.67
C PRO A 74 -3.36 -4.77 -28.77
N VAL A 75 -3.25 -3.49 -29.15
CA VAL A 75 -3.76 -3.04 -30.46
C VAL A 75 -2.92 -3.77 -31.51
N ALA A 76 -3.38 -4.94 -31.92
CA ALA A 76 -2.88 -5.61 -33.11
C ALA A 76 -3.35 -4.77 -34.30
N GLY A 77 -2.39 -4.18 -35.00
CA GLY A 77 -2.58 -3.60 -36.32
C GLY A 77 -2.70 -4.67 -37.40
#